data_AF-M0NC76-F1
#
_entry.id   AF-M0NC76-F1
#
_cell.length_a   1.000
_cell.length_b   1.000
_cell.length_c   1.000
_cell.angle_alpha   90.00
_cell.angle_beta   90.00
_cell.angle_gamma   90.00
#
_symmetry.space_group_name_H-M   'P 1'
#
loop_
_entity.id
_entity.type
_entity.pdbx_description
1 polymer ?
#
loop_
_entity_poly.entity_id
_entity_poly.type
_entity_poly.pdbx_seq_one_letter_code
_entity_poly.pdbx_strand_id
1 'polypeptide(L)'
;MSSTQSLPTVVEALEDKVKTHKQAENTQFHVSVAKHNINEVNSELDDLIESLEDLRYYKTVFEEALDGSAPTMTNSAGQTAKKAAEATQGELLENAQSGEITDDEGELGSDDDRGNPKVELTPEIEKQIEQIQSAKRQADNVIEQTGRQIESKQEKWNTKVNAAEELQKILGGQNRDFSRTLNHMHNLLNEELMDSSGSASNFVSQWKNAVKSWEKHQSLQSFDDFQKKHDLSDSTVEDVKTLSQSRKLTLADVSLDSVEEMKRVDELESAVELNL
;
A
#
# COMPACT_ATOMS: atom_id res chain seq x y z
N MET A 1 -0.26 -80.25 -7.33
CA MET A 1 0.99 -80.13 -8.11
C MET A 1 1.43 -78.68 -7.98
N SER A 2 2.30 -78.38 -7.02
CA SER A 2 2.82 -77.02 -6.81
C SER A 2 3.99 -76.81 -7.76
N SER A 3 3.81 -75.93 -8.74
CA SER A 3 4.89 -75.51 -9.63
C SER A 3 5.87 -74.66 -8.84
N THR A 4 7.00 -75.25 -8.45
CA THR A 4 8.15 -74.53 -7.90
C THR A 4 8.71 -73.64 -9.01
N GLN A 5 8.45 -72.33 -8.95
CA GLN A 5 9.20 -71.36 -9.75
C GLN A 5 10.68 -71.51 -9.42
N SER A 6 11.53 -71.64 -10.44
CA SER A 6 12.97 -71.74 -10.26
C SER A 6 13.50 -70.44 -9.64
N LEU A 7 14.46 -70.55 -8.71
CA LEU A 7 15.09 -69.40 -8.05
C LEU A 7 15.49 -68.26 -9.02
N PRO A 8 16.05 -68.55 -10.22
CA PRO A 8 16.40 -67.51 -11.20
C PRO A 8 15.20 -66.65 -11.64
N THR A 9 14.01 -67.23 -11.83
CA THR A 9 12.80 -66.50 -12.26
C THR A 9 12.25 -65.60 -11.15
N VAL A 10 12.46 -65.98 -9.89
CA VAL A 10 12.08 -65.14 -8.74
C VAL A 10 13.06 -63.97 -8.57
N VAL A 11 14.34 -64.17 -8.88
CA VAL A 11 15.37 -63.13 -8.86
C VAL A 11 15.17 -62.11 -9.97
N GLU A 12 14.92 -62.52 -11.23
CA GLU A 12 14.58 -61.59 -12.33
C GLU A 12 13.31 -60.77 -12.00
N ALA A 13 12.27 -61.41 -11.46
CA ALA A 13 11.05 -60.70 -11.05
C ALA A 13 11.29 -59.73 -9.87
N LEU A 14 12.26 -60.02 -9.00
CA LEU A 14 12.70 -59.12 -7.94
C LEU A 14 13.54 -57.97 -8.48
N GLU A 15 14.46 -58.22 -9.41
CA GLU A 15 15.27 -57.20 -10.10
C GLU A 15 14.39 -56.23 -10.89
N ASP A 16 13.40 -56.74 -11.64
CA ASP A 16 12.42 -55.92 -12.36
C ASP A 16 11.56 -55.10 -11.41
N LYS A 17 11.15 -55.70 -10.28
CA LYS A 17 10.36 -55.00 -9.26
C LYS A 17 11.16 -53.94 -8.53
N VAL A 18 12.44 -54.19 -8.25
CA VAL A 18 13.39 -53.23 -7.67
C VAL A 18 13.67 -52.10 -8.67
N LYS A 19 13.86 -52.41 -9.95
CA LYS A 19 14.05 -51.40 -11.01
C LYS A 19 12.81 -50.52 -11.16
N THR A 20 11.63 -51.12 -11.18
CA THR A 20 10.34 -50.40 -11.23
C THR A 20 10.14 -49.55 -9.98
N HIS A 21 10.51 -50.06 -8.81
CA HIS A 21 10.42 -49.32 -7.55
C HIS A 21 11.40 -48.14 -7.51
N LYS A 22 12.66 -48.35 -7.92
CA LYS A 22 13.67 -47.30 -8.04
C LYS A 22 13.27 -46.23 -9.05
N GLN A 23 12.68 -46.61 -10.19
CA GLN A 23 12.13 -45.67 -11.16
C GLN A 23 10.93 -44.89 -10.59
N ALA A 24 10.05 -45.54 -9.83
CA ALA A 24 8.92 -44.89 -9.19
C ALA A 24 9.37 -43.92 -8.08
N GLU A 25 10.34 -44.31 -7.26
CA GLU A 25 10.96 -43.46 -6.23
C GLU A 25 11.69 -42.27 -6.85
N ASN A 26 12.45 -42.50 -7.94
CA ASN A 26 13.12 -41.43 -8.68
C ASN A 26 12.10 -40.45 -9.30
N THR A 27 11.04 -40.98 -9.92
CA THR A 27 9.94 -40.15 -10.44
C THR A 27 9.26 -39.36 -9.32
N GLN A 28 9.02 -39.98 -8.17
CA GLN A 28 8.40 -39.32 -7.01
C GLN A 28 9.31 -38.22 -6.42
N PHE A 29 10.62 -38.44 -6.40
CA PHE A 29 11.62 -37.44 -6.01
C PHE A 29 11.59 -36.24 -6.97
N HIS A 30 11.68 -36.46 -8.29
CA HIS A 30 11.61 -35.38 -9.28
C HIS A 30 10.28 -34.61 -9.25
N VAL A 31 9.15 -35.30 -9.03
CA VAL A 31 7.85 -34.63 -8.85
C VAL A 31 7.84 -33.78 -7.58
N SER A 32 8.52 -34.22 -6.51
CA SER A 32 8.63 -33.45 -5.27
C SER A 32 9.50 -32.21 -5.44
N VAL A 33 10.60 -32.31 -6.18
CA VAL A 33 11.46 -31.18 -6.61
C VAL A 33 10.68 -30.17 -7.42
N ALA A 34 9.99 -30.62 -8.47
CA ALA A 34 9.19 -29.73 -9.30
C ALA A 34 8.09 -29.01 -8.50
N LYS A 35 7.38 -29.71 -7.62
CA LYS A 35 6.35 -29.11 -6.75
C LYS A 35 6.93 -28.07 -5.79
N HIS A 36 8.07 -28.37 -5.15
CA HIS A 36 8.73 -27.42 -4.27
C HIS A 36 9.13 -26.16 -5.03
N ASN A 37 9.82 -26.31 -6.16
CA ASN A 37 10.29 -25.18 -6.96
C ASN A 37 9.14 -24.31 -7.49
N ILE A 38 8.04 -24.92 -7.94
CA ILE A 38 6.84 -24.17 -8.36
C ILE A 38 6.23 -23.39 -7.20
N ASN A 39 6.17 -23.98 -6.00
CA ASN A 39 5.63 -23.30 -4.83
C ASN A 39 6.48 -22.09 -4.42
N GLU A 40 7.81 -22.22 -4.42
CA GLU A 40 8.72 -21.12 -4.08
C GLU A 40 8.57 -19.96 -5.09
N VAL A 41 8.54 -20.27 -6.39
CA VAL A 41 8.35 -19.26 -7.43
C VAL A 41 6.98 -18.59 -7.32
N ASN A 42 5.91 -19.35 -7.07
CA ASN A 42 4.57 -18.78 -6.90
C ASN A 42 4.51 -17.84 -5.70
N SER A 43 5.15 -18.20 -4.58
CA SER A 43 5.23 -17.32 -3.40
C SER A 43 5.90 -15.99 -3.74
N GLU A 44 7.01 -16.02 -4.47
CA GLU A 44 7.73 -14.80 -4.87
C GLU A 44 6.93 -13.96 -5.88
N LEU A 45 6.16 -14.61 -6.76
CA LEU A 45 5.24 -13.92 -7.67
C LEU A 45 4.07 -13.27 -6.93
N ASP A 46 3.49 -13.94 -5.93
CA ASP A 46 2.43 -13.39 -5.08
C ASP A 46 2.93 -12.14 -4.35
N ASP A 47 4.12 -12.20 -3.75
CA ASP A 47 4.79 -11.06 -3.12
C ASP A 47 5.03 -9.89 -4.10
N LEU A 48 5.41 -10.19 -5.35
CA LEU A 48 5.56 -9.17 -6.39
C LEU A 48 4.21 -8.57 -6.81
N ILE A 49 3.16 -9.38 -6.88
CA ILE A 49 1.80 -8.92 -7.19
C ILE A 49 1.33 -7.94 -6.12
N GLU A 50 1.49 -8.26 -4.83
CA GLU A 50 1.15 -7.37 -3.72
C GLU A 50 1.88 -6.01 -3.84
N SER A 51 3.20 -6.02 -4.06
CA SER A 51 3.97 -4.78 -4.29
C SER A 51 3.46 -3.98 -5.50
N LEU A 52 3.03 -4.64 -6.58
CA LEU A 52 2.49 -3.93 -7.75
C LEU A 52 1.09 -3.35 -7.50
N GLU A 53 0.27 -4.02 -6.70
CA GLU A 53 -1.04 -3.50 -6.27
C GLU A 53 -0.89 -2.25 -5.42
N ASP A 54 0.02 -2.26 -4.45
CA ASP A 54 0.40 -1.08 -3.65
C ASP A 54 0.92 0.06 -4.52
N LEU A 55 1.83 -0.24 -5.46
CA LEU A 55 2.35 0.75 -6.39
C LEU A 55 1.24 1.38 -7.21
N ARG A 56 0.30 0.57 -7.71
CA ARG A 56 -0.86 1.05 -8.48
C ARG A 56 -1.78 1.91 -7.61
N TYR A 57 -2.00 1.51 -6.36
CA TYR A 57 -2.79 2.28 -5.41
C TYR A 57 -2.20 3.66 -5.21
N TYR A 58 -0.94 3.74 -4.77
CA TYR A 58 -0.27 5.01 -4.49
C TYR A 58 -0.11 5.89 -5.71
N LYS A 59 0.20 5.31 -6.88
CA LYS A 59 0.25 6.05 -8.14
C LYS A 59 -1.09 6.76 -8.43
N THR A 60 -2.18 6.00 -8.34
CA THR A 60 -3.54 6.50 -8.64
C THR A 60 -3.94 7.60 -7.65
N VAL A 61 -3.74 7.37 -6.36
CA VAL A 61 -4.03 8.37 -5.32
C VAL A 61 -3.21 9.63 -5.52
N PHE A 62 -1.91 9.48 -5.76
CA PHE A 62 -1.01 10.61 -5.90
C PHE A 62 -1.35 11.46 -7.14
N GLU A 63 -1.58 10.83 -8.29
CA GLU A 63 -1.90 11.53 -9.54
C GLU A 63 -3.32 12.11 -9.55
N GLU A 64 -4.32 11.34 -9.10
CA GLU A 64 -5.72 11.71 -9.32
C GLU A 64 -6.38 12.44 -8.15
N ALA A 65 -5.88 12.28 -6.92
CA ALA A 65 -6.44 12.94 -5.73
C ALA A 65 -5.56 14.08 -5.20
N LEU A 66 -4.24 13.96 -5.30
CA LEU A 66 -3.30 14.91 -4.69
C LEU A 66 -2.58 15.82 -5.70
N ASP A 67 -3.02 15.78 -6.97
CA ASP A 67 -2.43 16.52 -8.09
C ASP A 67 -0.90 16.37 -8.12
N GLY A 68 -0.45 15.14 -7.94
CA GLY A 68 0.94 14.71 -8.01
C GLY A 68 1.32 14.24 -9.40
N SER A 69 2.61 13.95 -9.59
CA SER A 69 3.11 13.25 -10.76
C SER A 69 3.94 12.09 -10.30
N ALA A 70 3.51 10.86 -10.61
CA ALA A 70 4.23 9.68 -10.20
C ALA A 70 5.70 9.72 -10.63
N PRO A 71 6.62 9.13 -9.85
CA PRO A 71 8.02 9.02 -10.22
C PRO A 71 8.18 8.39 -11.61
N THR A 72 9.13 8.88 -12.41
CA THR A 72 9.41 8.35 -13.75
C THR A 72 9.74 6.87 -13.75
N MET A 73 10.26 6.36 -12.62
CA MET A 73 10.61 4.96 -12.39
C MET A 73 9.40 4.02 -12.26
N THR A 74 8.18 4.55 -12.11
CA THR A 74 6.95 3.73 -11.99
C THR A 74 6.72 2.86 -13.22
N ASN A 75 6.93 3.41 -14.41
CA ASN A 75 6.78 2.65 -15.66
C ASN A 75 7.88 1.61 -15.82
N SER A 76 9.12 1.91 -15.41
CA SER A 76 10.20 0.94 -15.47
C SER A 76 10.00 -0.21 -14.48
N ALA A 77 9.52 0.06 -13.26
CA ALA A 77 9.21 -0.99 -12.29
C ALA A 77 8.15 -1.97 -12.83
N GLY A 78 7.06 -1.44 -13.41
CA GLY A 78 6.04 -2.28 -14.05
C GLY A 78 6.58 -3.10 -15.24
N GLN A 79 7.48 -2.53 -16.05
CA GLN A 79 8.12 -3.26 -17.15
C GLN A 79 9.08 -4.34 -16.66
N THR A 80 9.86 -4.08 -15.61
CA THR A 80 10.75 -5.07 -15.00
C THR A 80 9.95 -6.23 -14.43
N ALA A 81 8.87 -5.94 -13.69
CA ALA A 81 8.01 -6.96 -13.13
C ALA A 81 7.34 -7.83 -14.20
N LYS A 82 6.84 -7.20 -15.28
CA LYS A 82 6.30 -7.93 -16.42
C LYS A 82 7.33 -8.87 -17.05
N LYS A 83 8.57 -8.41 -17.26
CA LYS A 83 9.65 -9.23 -17.81
C LYS A 83 10.00 -10.41 -16.91
N ALA A 84 10.04 -10.20 -15.59
CA ALA A 84 10.30 -11.27 -14.63
C ALA A 84 9.21 -12.35 -14.72
N ALA A 85 7.93 -11.97 -14.71
CA ALA A 85 6.83 -12.91 -14.83
C ALA A 85 6.82 -13.68 -16.17
N GLU A 86 7.08 -13.00 -17.29
CA GLU A 86 7.14 -13.62 -18.62
C GLU A 86 8.31 -14.61 -18.74
N ALA A 87 9.48 -14.27 -18.20
CA ALA A 87 10.65 -15.15 -18.19
C ALA A 87 10.39 -16.42 -17.36
N THR A 88 9.83 -16.26 -16.16
CA THR A 88 9.45 -17.37 -15.29
C THR A 88 8.45 -18.32 -15.96
N GLN A 89 7.40 -17.80 -16.60
CA GLN A 89 6.41 -18.65 -17.26
C GLN A 89 7.03 -19.44 -18.43
N GLY A 90 7.89 -18.80 -19.25
CA GLY A 90 8.53 -19.45 -20.38
C GLY A 90 9.50 -20.56 -19.97
N GLU A 91 10.35 -20.29 -18.99
CA GLU A 91 11.37 -21.23 -18.51
C GLU A 91 10.77 -22.38 -17.68
N LEU A 92 9.69 -22.16 -16.92
CA LEU A 92 8.95 -23.24 -16.24
C LEU A 92 8.30 -24.22 -17.22
N LEU A 93 7.77 -23.71 -18.34
CA LEU A 93 7.22 -24.55 -19.41
C LEU A 93 8.31 -25.34 -20.13
N GLU A 94 9.46 -24.73 -20.37
CA GLU A 94 10.63 -25.39 -20.97
C GLU A 94 11.19 -26.48 -20.05
N ASN A 95 11.30 -26.24 -18.74
CA ASN A 95 11.77 -27.23 -17.77
C ASN A 95 10.78 -28.40 -17.60
N ALA A 96 9.47 -28.14 -17.67
CA ALA A 96 8.46 -29.20 -17.64
C ALA A 96 8.47 -30.06 -18.92
N GLN A 97 8.95 -29.53 -20.04
CA GLN A 97 9.05 -30.23 -21.33
C GLN A 97 10.42 -30.90 -21.55
N SER A 98 11.49 -30.30 -21.03
CA SER A 98 12.88 -30.74 -21.14
C SER A 98 13.32 -31.64 -19.98
N GLY A 99 12.38 -32.04 -19.10
CA GLY A 99 12.54 -33.15 -18.17
C GLY A 99 12.66 -34.48 -18.93
N GLU A 100 13.68 -34.60 -19.78
CA GLU A 100 14.26 -35.85 -20.20
C GLU A 100 14.63 -36.58 -18.91
N ILE A 101 14.12 -37.80 -18.75
CA ILE A 101 14.51 -38.72 -17.69
C ILE A 101 15.99 -38.99 -17.92
N THR A 102 16.86 -38.14 -17.39
CA THR A 102 18.28 -38.42 -17.35
C THR A 102 18.42 -39.61 -16.42
N ASP A 103 18.78 -40.75 -17.00
CA ASP A 103 19.27 -41.98 -16.37
C ASP A 103 20.59 -41.68 -15.62
N ASP A 104 20.64 -40.60 -14.84
CA ASP A 104 21.78 -40.31 -13.99
C ASP A 104 21.67 -41.26 -12.82
N GLU A 105 22.40 -42.36 -12.93
CA GLU A 105 22.62 -43.38 -11.91
C GLU A 105 23.38 -42.79 -10.71
N GLY A 106 22.82 -41.74 -10.08
CA GLY A 106 23.20 -41.36 -8.74
C GLY A 106 22.96 -42.58 -7.85
N GLU A 107 24.04 -43.14 -7.30
CA GLU A 107 23.99 -44.19 -6.28
C GLU A 107 23.07 -43.69 -5.16
N LEU A 108 21.82 -44.17 -5.17
CA LEU A 108 20.93 -44.07 -4.02
C LEU A 108 21.57 -44.90 -2.93
N GLY A 109 22.37 -44.23 -2.09
CA GLY A 109 22.85 -44.75 -0.83
C GLY A 109 21.65 -45.31 -0.08
N SER A 110 21.73 -46.61 0.20
CA SER A 110 20.76 -47.32 1.02
C SER A 110 20.91 -46.84 2.47
N ASP A 111 20.41 -45.66 2.78
CA ASP A 111 20.25 -45.21 4.16
C ASP A 111 18.74 -45.14 4.47
N ASP A 112 18.37 -46.09 5.31
CA ASP A 112 17.08 -46.30 5.95
C ASP A 112 16.81 -45.13 6.91
N ASP A 113 16.49 -43.95 6.37
CA ASP A 113 16.00 -42.82 7.15
C ASP A 113 14.65 -42.36 6.59
N ARG A 114 13.61 -42.52 7.42
CA ARG A 114 12.23 -42.07 7.14
C ARG A 114 12.13 -40.54 7.30
N GLY A 115 13.11 -39.82 6.80
CA GLY A 115 13.09 -38.37 6.65
C GLY A 115 12.57 -38.03 5.27
N ASN A 116 11.58 -37.14 5.20
CA ASN A 116 11.17 -36.53 3.92
C ASN A 116 12.45 -36.03 3.20
N PRO A 117 12.70 -36.40 1.94
CA PRO A 117 13.90 -35.95 1.24
C PRO A 117 13.93 -34.42 1.25
N LYS A 118 15.07 -33.84 1.68
CA LYS A 118 15.28 -32.39 1.63
C LYS A 118 15.35 -32.02 0.16
N VAL A 119 14.29 -31.37 -0.32
CA VAL A 119 14.17 -30.94 -1.70
C VAL A 119 14.92 -29.62 -1.86
N GLU A 120 15.93 -29.58 -2.72
CA GLU A 120 16.72 -28.37 -2.99
C GLU A 120 16.24 -27.69 -4.29
N LEU A 121 16.40 -26.37 -4.35
CA LEU A 121 16.11 -25.57 -5.55
C LEU A 121 17.09 -25.93 -6.67
N THR A 122 16.64 -25.86 -7.92
CA THR A 122 17.55 -25.95 -9.06
C THR A 122 18.17 -24.58 -9.36
N PRO A 123 19.39 -24.50 -9.91
CA PRO A 123 20.05 -23.23 -10.24
C PRO A 123 19.21 -22.31 -11.15
N GLU A 124 18.42 -22.89 -12.06
CA GLU A 124 17.51 -22.16 -12.93
C GLU A 124 16.39 -21.47 -12.13
N ILE A 125 15.85 -22.17 -11.12
CA ILE A 125 14.80 -21.65 -10.26
C ILE A 125 15.35 -20.59 -9.30
N GLU A 126 16.56 -20.79 -8.77
CA GLU A 126 17.25 -19.76 -7.98
C GLU A 126 17.40 -18.45 -8.78
N LYS A 127 17.82 -18.54 -10.04
CA LYS A 127 17.94 -17.38 -10.94
C LYS A 127 16.59 -16.71 -11.21
N GLN A 128 15.50 -17.47 -11.33
CA GLN A 128 14.15 -16.90 -11.51
C GLN A 128 13.69 -16.16 -10.25
N ILE A 129 13.88 -16.76 -9.08
CA ILE A 129 13.60 -16.14 -7.78
C ILE A 129 14.39 -14.82 -7.66
N GLU A 130 15.68 -14.81 -8.00
CA GLU A 130 16.51 -13.60 -8.00
C GLU A 130 15.95 -12.49 -8.89
N GLN A 131 15.43 -12.82 -10.08
CA GLN A 131 14.82 -11.86 -10.99
C GLN A 131 13.51 -11.29 -10.45
N ILE A 132 12.65 -12.13 -9.89
CA ILE A 132 11.39 -11.73 -9.27
C ILE A 132 11.67 -10.80 -8.08
N GLN A 133 12.59 -11.19 -7.19
CA GLN A 133 13.00 -10.37 -6.06
C GLN A 133 13.63 -9.04 -6.49
N SER A 134 14.40 -9.02 -7.57
CA SER A 134 14.95 -7.77 -8.13
C SER A 134 13.85 -6.85 -8.64
N ALA A 135 12.84 -7.39 -9.33
CA ALA A 135 11.67 -6.63 -9.74
C ALA A 135 10.88 -6.09 -8.56
N LYS A 136 10.67 -6.92 -7.53
CA LYS A 136 9.99 -6.53 -6.28
C LYS A 136 10.71 -5.39 -5.59
N ARG A 137 12.04 -5.48 -5.40
CA ARG A 137 12.86 -4.40 -4.82
C ARG A 137 12.74 -3.08 -5.60
N GLN A 138 12.61 -3.14 -6.92
CA GLN A 138 12.38 -1.95 -7.73
C GLN A 138 10.99 -1.36 -7.50
N ALA A 139 9.95 -2.19 -7.44
CA ALA A 139 8.59 -1.76 -7.11
C ALA A 139 8.55 -1.13 -5.71
N ASP A 140 9.09 -1.81 -4.69
CA ASP A 140 9.15 -1.35 -3.30
C ASP A 140 9.87 0.01 -3.17
N ASN A 141 10.96 0.22 -3.91
CA ASN A 141 11.65 1.51 -3.92
C ASN A 141 10.77 2.63 -4.49
N VAL A 142 10.04 2.37 -5.58
CA VAL A 142 9.13 3.37 -6.15
C VAL A 142 7.94 3.62 -5.24
N ILE A 143 7.41 2.58 -4.58
CA ILE A 143 6.37 2.68 -3.56
C ILE A 143 6.84 3.62 -2.45
N GLU A 144 8.02 3.39 -1.89
CA GLU A 144 8.58 4.21 -0.81
C GLU A 144 8.77 5.67 -1.24
N GLN A 145 9.30 5.90 -2.45
CA GLN A 145 9.46 7.25 -3.00
C GLN A 145 8.11 7.96 -3.20
N THR A 146 7.11 7.24 -3.71
CA THR A 146 5.77 7.78 -3.92
C THR A 146 5.08 8.05 -2.58
N GLY A 147 5.20 7.15 -1.62
CA GLY A 147 4.71 7.28 -0.25
C GLY A 147 5.24 8.55 0.42
N ARG A 148 6.54 8.81 0.36
CA ARG A 148 7.13 10.06 0.88
C ARG A 148 6.57 11.33 0.23
N GLN A 149 6.22 11.27 -1.05
CA GLN A 149 5.58 12.40 -1.73
C GLN A 149 4.11 12.56 -1.34
N ILE A 150 3.40 11.45 -1.12
CA ILE A 150 2.04 11.44 -0.57
C ILE A 150 2.03 12.03 0.83
N GLU A 151 2.93 11.62 1.72
CA GLU A 151 3.09 12.18 3.08
C GLU A 151 3.30 13.69 3.04
N SER A 152 4.19 14.18 2.17
CA SER A 152 4.41 15.63 2.02
C SER A 152 3.14 16.38 1.58
N LYS A 153 2.28 15.75 0.77
CA LYS A 153 0.97 16.33 0.38
C LYS A 153 -0.05 16.22 1.51
N GLN A 154 -0.06 15.11 2.25
CA GLN A 154 -0.88 14.87 3.42
C GLN A 154 -0.62 15.95 4.48
N GLU A 155 0.65 16.22 4.81
CA GLU A 155 1.05 17.26 5.77
C GLU A 155 0.53 18.65 5.37
N LYS A 156 0.63 19.00 4.09
CA LYS A 156 0.09 20.27 3.57
C LYS A 156 -1.42 20.35 3.72
N TRP A 157 -2.13 19.26 3.46
CA TRP A 157 -3.58 19.22 3.62
C TRP A 157 -3.99 19.23 5.08
N ASN A 158 -3.33 18.46 5.95
CA ASN A 158 -3.53 18.47 7.38
C ASN A 158 -3.33 19.88 7.96
N THR A 159 -2.30 20.62 7.51
CA THR A 159 -2.10 22.02 7.92
C THR A 159 -3.31 22.90 7.58
N LYS A 160 -3.86 22.78 6.37
CA LYS A 160 -5.05 23.54 5.95
C LYS A 160 -6.30 23.14 6.74
N VAL A 161 -6.56 21.84 6.85
CA VAL A 161 -7.73 21.30 7.56
C VAL A 161 -7.67 21.71 9.04
N ASN A 162 -6.51 21.60 9.69
CA ASN A 162 -6.32 22.02 11.08
C ASN A 162 -6.55 23.52 11.28
N ALA A 163 -6.03 24.37 10.38
CA ALA A 163 -6.26 25.82 10.44
C ALA A 163 -7.76 26.17 10.33
N ALA A 164 -8.48 25.51 9.43
CA ALA A 164 -9.93 25.67 9.29
C ALA A 164 -10.71 25.13 10.51
N GLU A 165 -10.26 24.01 11.10
CA GLU A 165 -10.83 23.49 12.34
C GLU A 165 -10.62 24.44 13.52
N GLU A 166 -9.45 25.05 13.65
CA GLU A 166 -9.18 26.06 14.68
C GLU A 166 -10.11 27.26 14.50
N LEU A 167 -10.22 27.79 13.28
CA LEU A 167 -11.17 28.87 12.98
C LEU A 167 -12.60 28.46 13.34
N GLN A 168 -13.05 27.27 12.94
CA GLN A 168 -14.38 26.75 13.29
C GLN A 168 -14.60 26.66 14.80
N LYS A 169 -13.60 26.23 15.57
CA LYS A 169 -13.68 26.16 17.04
C LYS A 169 -13.87 27.55 17.65
N ILE A 170 -13.18 28.56 17.13
CA ILE A 170 -13.33 29.96 17.58
C ILE A 170 -14.72 30.51 17.27
N LEU A 171 -15.21 30.24 16.06
CA LEU A 171 -16.56 30.65 15.63
C LEU A 171 -17.69 29.83 16.29
N GLY A 172 -17.40 29.07 17.34
CA GLY A 172 -18.39 28.28 18.08
C GLY A 172 -18.95 27.08 17.33
N GLY A 173 -18.28 26.61 16.27
CA GLY A 173 -18.66 25.42 15.51
C GLY A 173 -20.04 25.54 14.84
N GLN A 174 -20.46 26.76 14.51
CA GLN A 174 -21.80 27.03 14.01
C GLN A 174 -22.08 26.38 12.64
N ASN A 175 -21.05 26.22 11.80
CA ASN A 175 -21.20 25.60 10.49
C ASN A 175 -21.06 24.07 10.55
N ARG A 176 -22.16 23.40 10.92
CA ARG A 176 -22.23 21.93 11.04
C ARG A 176 -21.82 21.20 9.77
N ASP A 177 -22.17 21.73 8.59
CA ASP A 177 -21.86 21.09 7.31
C ASP A 177 -20.35 21.14 7.03
N PHE A 178 -19.71 22.28 7.34
CA PHE A 178 -18.27 22.39 7.23
C PHE A 178 -17.54 21.53 8.28
N SER A 179 -18.03 21.46 9.53
CA SER A 179 -17.44 20.56 10.53
C SER A 179 -17.47 19.09 10.09
N ARG A 180 -18.56 18.63 9.45
CA ARG A 180 -18.63 17.28 8.87
C ARG A 180 -17.61 17.11 7.73
N THR A 181 -17.43 18.12 6.91
CA THR A 181 -16.42 18.12 5.84
C THR A 181 -15.01 18.00 6.41
N LEU A 182 -14.66 18.79 7.43
CA LEU A 182 -13.36 18.74 8.10
C LEU A 182 -13.08 17.36 8.68
N ASN A 183 -14.01 16.81 9.45
CA ASN A 183 -13.88 15.46 10.02
C ASN A 183 -13.71 14.38 8.94
N HIS A 184 -14.44 14.48 7.84
CA HIS A 184 -14.31 13.53 6.74
C HIS A 184 -12.95 13.63 6.04
N MET A 185 -12.47 14.84 5.79
CA MET A 185 -11.12 15.05 5.24
C MET A 185 -10.03 14.55 6.19
N HIS A 186 -10.20 14.75 7.49
CA HIS A 186 -9.27 14.25 8.51
C HIS A 186 -9.19 12.72 8.50
N ASN A 187 -10.34 12.04 8.44
CA ASN A 187 -10.40 10.57 8.32
C ASN A 187 -9.71 10.08 7.04
N LEU A 188 -10.02 10.70 5.90
CA LEU A 188 -9.40 10.35 4.63
C LEU A 188 -7.88 10.54 4.69
N LEU A 189 -7.40 11.66 5.22
CA LEU A 189 -5.98 11.97 5.29
C LEU A 189 -5.21 11.04 6.23
N ASN A 190 -5.77 10.70 7.38
CA ASN A 190 -5.00 10.05 8.45
C ASN A 190 -5.26 8.55 8.59
N GLU A 191 -6.42 8.06 8.15
CA GLU A 191 -6.79 6.65 8.26
C GLU A 191 -6.78 5.94 6.90
N GLU A 192 -7.29 6.58 5.83
CA GLU A 192 -7.48 5.90 4.54
C GLU A 192 -6.37 6.15 3.51
N LEU A 193 -5.68 7.30 3.57
CA LEU A 193 -4.74 7.71 2.51
C LEU A 193 -3.62 6.70 2.27
N MET A 194 -3.08 6.13 3.34
CA MET A 194 -1.96 5.19 3.30
C MET A 194 -2.41 3.73 3.39
N ASP A 195 -3.72 3.46 3.42
CA ASP A 195 -4.27 2.10 3.43
C ASP A 195 -4.48 1.59 1.99
N SER A 196 -3.47 0.92 1.45
CA SER A 196 -3.50 0.34 0.11
C SER A 196 -4.37 -0.92 0.00
N SER A 197 -4.88 -1.47 1.10
CA SER A 197 -5.81 -2.61 1.06
C SER A 197 -7.19 -2.24 0.48
N GLY A 198 -7.49 -0.94 0.44
CA GLY A 198 -8.70 -0.38 -0.15
C GLY A 198 -8.61 -0.14 -1.66
N SER A 199 -9.71 0.33 -2.24
CA SER A 199 -9.72 0.74 -3.65
C SER A 199 -9.26 2.19 -3.81
N ALA A 200 -8.16 2.40 -4.54
CA ALA A 200 -7.69 3.75 -4.89
C ALA A 200 -8.77 4.61 -5.55
N SER A 201 -9.59 4.02 -6.44
CA SER A 201 -10.69 4.73 -7.09
C SER A 201 -11.75 5.21 -6.11
N ASN A 202 -11.99 4.44 -5.04
CA ASN A 202 -12.92 4.81 -3.99
C ASN A 202 -12.34 5.94 -3.15
N PHE A 203 -11.07 5.86 -2.74
CA PHE A 203 -10.37 6.96 -2.07
C PHE A 203 -10.43 8.25 -2.89
N VAL A 204 -10.04 8.19 -4.18
CA VAL A 204 -10.05 9.34 -5.09
C VAL A 204 -11.44 9.97 -5.21
N SER A 205 -12.49 9.15 -5.30
CA SER A 205 -13.87 9.62 -5.36
C SER A 205 -14.28 10.33 -4.06
N GLN A 206 -14.03 9.71 -2.91
CA GLN A 206 -14.33 10.28 -1.60
C GLN A 206 -13.58 11.59 -1.38
N TRP A 207 -12.27 11.60 -1.65
CA TRP A 207 -11.42 12.77 -1.53
C TRP A 207 -11.90 13.93 -2.42
N LYS A 208 -12.20 13.66 -3.71
CA LYS A 208 -12.75 14.69 -4.61
C LYS A 208 -14.07 15.27 -4.12
N ASN A 209 -14.94 14.45 -3.52
CA ASN A 209 -16.19 14.92 -2.94
C ASN A 209 -15.97 15.75 -1.66
N ALA A 210 -14.99 15.37 -0.84
CA ALA A 210 -14.57 16.13 0.33
C ALA A 210 -13.99 17.49 -0.07
N VAL A 211 -13.09 17.54 -1.05
CA VAL A 211 -12.53 18.79 -1.60
C VAL A 211 -13.62 19.69 -2.20
N LYS A 212 -14.56 19.15 -2.98
CA LYS A 212 -15.72 19.92 -3.48
C LYS A 212 -16.59 20.49 -2.35
N SER A 213 -16.71 19.77 -1.25
CA SER A 213 -17.47 20.25 -0.09
C SER A 213 -16.70 21.34 0.64
N TRP A 214 -15.38 21.17 0.82
CA TRP A 214 -14.46 22.15 1.35
C TRP A 214 -14.51 23.47 0.55
N GLU A 215 -14.50 23.40 -0.78
CA GLU A 215 -14.59 24.54 -1.69
C GLU A 215 -15.88 25.37 -1.53
N LYS A 216 -16.97 24.80 -1.03
CA LYS A 216 -18.22 25.56 -0.75
C LYS A 216 -18.09 26.50 0.43
N HIS A 217 -17.05 26.33 1.25
CA HIS A 217 -16.85 27.06 2.51
C HIS A 217 -15.62 27.96 2.46
N GLN A 218 -15.33 28.62 1.32
CA GLN A 218 -14.08 29.38 1.11
C GLN A 218 -13.71 30.34 2.24
N SER A 219 -14.68 31.08 2.78
CA SER A 219 -14.43 32.03 3.89
C SER A 219 -14.04 31.37 5.21
N LEU A 220 -14.20 30.05 5.34
CA LEU A 220 -13.91 29.30 6.57
C LEU A 220 -12.64 28.44 6.42
N GLN A 221 -11.97 28.48 5.27
CA GLN A 221 -10.80 27.65 4.98
C GLN A 221 -9.53 28.17 5.66
N SER A 222 -9.46 29.47 5.94
CA SER A 222 -8.33 30.11 6.60
C SER A 222 -8.75 31.42 7.26
N PHE A 223 -7.92 31.91 8.20
CA PHE A 223 -8.09 33.25 8.77
C PHE A 223 -8.02 34.34 7.70
N ASP A 224 -7.14 34.20 6.71
CA ASP A 224 -7.01 35.18 5.62
C ASP A 224 -8.27 35.26 4.76
N ASP A 225 -8.89 34.11 4.46
CA ASP A 225 -10.14 34.07 3.68
C ASP A 225 -11.32 34.61 4.48
N PHE A 226 -11.34 34.33 5.79
CA PHE A 226 -12.32 34.88 6.71
C PHE A 226 -12.19 36.40 6.83
N GLN A 227 -10.96 36.88 7.04
CA GLN A 227 -10.63 38.30 7.11
C GLN A 227 -11.12 39.04 5.85
N LYS A 228 -10.74 38.56 4.66
CA LYS A 228 -11.14 39.17 3.38
C LYS A 228 -12.65 39.17 3.20
N LYS A 229 -13.34 38.11 3.63
CA LYS A 229 -14.80 38.00 3.48
C LYS A 229 -15.53 39.05 4.31
N HIS A 230 -15.03 39.36 5.49
CA HIS A 230 -15.67 40.25 6.46
C HIS A 230 -15.02 41.63 6.58
N ASP A 231 -14.00 41.92 5.77
CA ASP A 231 -13.24 43.18 5.78
C ASP A 231 -12.66 43.51 7.16
N LEU A 232 -12.14 42.49 7.83
CA LEU A 232 -11.55 42.64 9.17
C LEU A 232 -10.13 43.23 9.07
N SER A 233 -9.79 44.11 10.01
CA SER A 233 -8.43 44.60 10.14
C SER A 233 -7.47 43.49 10.59
N ASP A 234 -6.18 43.64 10.27
CA ASP A 234 -5.14 42.70 10.73
C ASP A 234 -5.12 42.60 12.26
N SER A 235 -5.36 43.72 12.96
CA SER A 235 -5.46 43.75 14.42
C SER A 235 -6.60 42.88 14.92
N THR A 236 -7.79 42.99 14.31
CA THR A 236 -8.94 42.17 14.68
C THR A 236 -8.68 40.69 14.47
N VAL A 237 -7.99 40.31 13.40
CA VAL A 237 -7.64 38.90 13.15
C VAL A 237 -6.68 38.36 14.20
N GLU A 238 -5.69 39.15 14.63
CA GLU A 238 -4.78 38.75 15.71
C GLU A 238 -5.51 38.64 17.05
N ASP A 239 -6.49 39.51 17.32
CA ASP A 239 -7.36 39.39 18.49
C ASP A 239 -8.17 38.07 18.41
N VAL A 240 -8.76 37.76 17.26
CA VAL A 240 -9.51 36.50 17.04
C VAL A 240 -8.61 35.26 17.22
N LYS A 241 -7.35 35.30 16.75
CA LYS A 241 -6.38 34.22 17.00
C LYS A 241 -6.05 34.10 18.49
N THR A 242 -5.95 35.22 19.19
CA THR A 242 -5.70 35.24 20.64
C THR A 242 -6.85 34.60 21.42
N LEU A 243 -8.12 34.81 21.00
CA LEU A 243 -9.28 34.09 21.56
C LEU A 243 -9.11 32.57 21.47
N SER A 244 -8.55 32.07 20.36
CA SER A 244 -8.25 30.64 20.19
C SER A 244 -7.34 30.10 21.29
N GLN A 245 -6.32 30.88 21.66
CA GLN A 245 -5.26 30.45 22.56
C GLN A 245 -5.63 30.62 24.04
N SER A 246 -6.27 31.73 24.41
CA SER A 246 -6.56 32.07 25.80
C SER A 246 -8.00 31.76 26.23
N ARG A 247 -8.92 31.49 25.28
CA ARG A 247 -10.39 31.38 25.45
C ARG A 247 -11.05 32.60 26.10
N LYS A 248 -10.30 33.67 26.36
CA LYS A 248 -10.75 34.90 27.02
C LYS A 248 -9.91 36.06 26.52
N LEU A 249 -10.59 37.07 25.99
CA LEU A 249 -10.01 38.40 25.81
C LEU A 249 -10.63 39.33 26.85
N THR A 250 -9.81 40.14 27.50
CA THR A 250 -10.33 41.24 28.30
C THR A 250 -10.40 42.50 27.44
N LEU A 251 -11.24 43.47 27.82
CA LEU A 251 -11.29 44.78 27.16
C LEU A 251 -9.96 45.55 27.23
N ALA A 252 -9.02 45.14 28.09
CA ALA A 252 -7.68 45.70 28.13
C ALA A 252 -6.76 45.13 27.03
N ASP A 253 -7.10 43.96 26.49
CA ASP A 253 -6.31 43.24 25.49
C ASP A 253 -6.76 43.54 24.05
N VAL A 254 -7.88 44.24 23.87
CA VAL A 254 -8.56 44.40 22.57
C VAL A 254 -8.94 45.85 22.34
N SER A 255 -8.74 46.33 21.11
CA SER A 255 -9.16 47.66 20.72
C SER A 255 -10.69 47.75 20.59
N LEU A 256 -11.27 48.94 20.85
CA LEU A 256 -12.71 49.15 20.65
C LEU A 256 -13.12 48.93 19.18
N ASP A 257 -12.25 49.32 18.24
CA ASP A 257 -12.45 49.11 16.81
C ASP A 257 -12.51 47.61 16.47
N SER A 258 -11.61 46.80 17.05
CA SER A 258 -11.64 45.34 16.88
C SER A 258 -12.92 44.71 17.44
N VAL A 259 -13.39 45.18 18.62
CA VAL A 259 -14.66 44.70 19.20
C VAL A 259 -15.83 45.06 18.29
N GLU A 260 -15.85 46.27 17.73
CA GLU A 260 -16.88 46.70 16.80
C GLU A 260 -16.88 45.84 15.52
N GLU A 261 -15.70 45.57 14.95
CA GLU A 261 -15.56 44.68 13.79
C GLU A 261 -16.05 43.26 14.10
N MET A 262 -15.64 42.67 15.24
CA MET A 262 -16.09 41.33 15.65
C MET A 262 -17.61 41.25 15.88
N LYS A 263 -18.22 42.32 16.41
CA LYS A 263 -19.67 42.38 16.66
C LYS A 263 -20.49 42.61 15.38
N ARG A 264 -19.88 43.03 14.27
CA ARG A 264 -20.53 43.14 12.95
C ARG A 264 -20.61 41.82 12.20
N VAL A 265 -19.89 40.79 12.67
CA VAL A 265 -19.84 39.47 12.05
C VAL A 265 -20.62 38.48 12.91
N ASP A 266 -21.74 37.98 12.40
CA ASP A 266 -22.66 37.08 13.12
C ASP A 266 -21.92 35.88 13.77
N GLU A 267 -20.95 35.31 13.04
CA GLU A 267 -20.15 34.16 13.49
C GLU A 267 -19.22 34.50 14.66
N LEU A 268 -18.74 35.75 14.75
CA LEU A 268 -17.88 36.22 15.83
C LEU A 268 -18.66 36.85 16.98
N GLU A 269 -19.82 37.45 16.71
CA GLU A 269 -20.67 38.07 17.72
C GLU A 269 -20.98 37.08 18.85
N SER A 270 -21.28 35.84 18.46
CA SER A 270 -21.58 34.72 19.35
C SER A 270 -20.35 34.19 20.12
N ALA A 271 -19.15 34.38 19.56
CA ALA A 271 -17.90 33.93 20.16
C ALA A 271 -17.34 34.94 21.16
N VAL A 272 -17.67 36.23 21.02
CA VAL A 272 -17.18 37.32 21.88
C VAL A 272 -18.16 37.56 23.03
N GLU A 273 -17.87 36.95 24.19
CA GLU A 273 -18.53 37.30 25.46
C GLU A 273 -17.86 38.54 26.07
N LEU A 274 -18.54 39.69 26.01
CA LEU A 274 -18.11 40.91 26.71
C LEU A 274 -18.53 40.81 28.18
N ASN A 275 -17.57 40.50 29.05
CA ASN A 275 -17.77 40.60 30.49
C ASN A 275 -17.26 41.97 30.97
N LEU A 276 -18.21 42.78 31.48
CA LEU A 276 -17.96 44.08 32.11
C LEU A 276 -17.30 43.95 33.49
#